data_AF-A0A1G4Y5B2-F1
#
_entry.id   AF-A0A1G4Y5B2-F1
#
_cell.length_a   1.000
_cell.length_b   1.000
_cell.length_c   1.000
_cell.angle_alpha   90.00
_cell.angle_beta   90.00
_cell.angle_gamma   90.00
#
_symmetry.space_group_name_H-M   'P 1'
#
loop_
_entity.id
_entity.type
_entity.pdbx_description
1 polymer ?
#
loop_
_entity_poly.entity_id
_entity_poly.type
_entity_poly.pdbx_seq_one_letter_code
_entity_poly.pdbx_strand_id
1 'polypeptide(L)' 'MADITLTTSEREQLRKKLQAYCEQNFELELEQFDAEFFIDFIAEQIGPAFYNAGIDEAIRTHALYSERIQEEMDLKKII' A
#
# COMPACT_ATOMS: atom_id res chain seq x y z
N MET A 1 1.95 -14.56 -7.12
CA MET A 1 1.64 -13.43 -6.22
C MET A 1 0.23 -12.99 -6.58
N ALA A 2 -0.57 -12.46 -5.64
CA ALA A 2 -1.86 -11.91 -6.01
C ALA A 2 -1.60 -10.63 -6.81
N ASP A 3 -2.15 -10.54 -8.01
CA ASP A 3 -2.04 -9.32 -8.81
C ASP A 3 -2.79 -8.20 -8.10
N ILE A 4 -2.15 -7.03 -7.99
CA ILE A 4 -2.76 -5.86 -7.38
C ILE A 4 -3.92 -5.42 -8.27
N THR A 5 -5.13 -5.74 -7.85
CA THR A 5 -6.36 -5.44 -8.59
C THR A 5 -7.05 -4.26 -7.95
N LEU A 6 -7.19 -3.18 -8.72
CA LEU A 6 -7.88 -1.96 -8.30
C LEU A 6 -9.25 -1.88 -8.98
N THR A 7 -10.26 -1.44 -8.24
CA THR A 7 -11.57 -1.13 -8.80
C THR A 7 -11.49 0.09 -9.73
N THR A 8 -12.47 0.23 -10.63
CA THR A 8 -12.56 1.39 -11.53
C THR A 8 -12.58 2.73 -10.77
N SER A 9 -13.24 2.77 -9.62
CA SER A 9 -13.32 3.97 -8.77
C SER A 9 -11.95 4.32 -8.17
N GLU A 10 -11.22 3.32 -7.65
CA GLU A 10 -9.88 3.52 -7.10
C GLU A 10 -8.91 3.99 -8.18
N ARG A 11 -8.96 3.39 -9.37
CA ARG A 11 -8.15 3.82 -10.52
C ARG A 11 -8.41 5.27 -10.89
N GLU A 12 -9.67 5.68 -10.99
CA GLU A 12 -10.03 7.07 -11.29
C GLU A 12 -9.51 8.05 -10.23
N GLN A 13 -9.58 7.68 -8.94
CA GLN A 13 -9.03 8.51 -7.87
C GLN A 13 -7.50 8.62 -7.96
N LEU A 14 -6.81 7.52 -8.28
CA LEU A 14 -5.36 7.50 -8.43
C LEU A 14 -4.90 8.31 -9.64
N ARG A 15 -5.56 8.16 -10.79
CA ARG A 15 -5.29 8.98 -11.98
C ARG A 15 -5.39 10.47 -11.67
N LYS A 16 -6.48 10.91 -11.02
CA LYS A 16 -6.65 12.32 -10.64
C LYS A 16 -5.53 12.83 -9.74
N LYS A 17 -5.12 12.03 -8.76
CA LYS A 17 -4.00 12.39 -7.86
C LYS A 17 -2.69 12.50 -8.64
N LEU A 18 -2.43 11.55 -9.54
CA LEU A 18 -1.24 11.52 -10.36
C LEU A 18 -1.18 12.71 -11.33
N GLN A 19 -2.27 12.99 -12.04
CA GLN A 19 -2.42 14.14 -12.93
C GLN A 19 -2.15 15.45 -12.17
N ALA A 20 -2.80 15.63 -11.01
CA ALA A 20 -2.60 16.82 -10.19
C ALA A 20 -1.15 16.96 -9.69
N TYR A 21 -0.51 15.87 -9.29
CA TYR A 21 0.88 15.88 -8.86
C TYR A 21 1.83 16.25 -10.00
N CYS A 22 1.63 15.68 -11.19
CA CYS A 22 2.46 15.95 -12.36
C CYS A 22 2.33 17.40 -12.84
N GLU A 23 1.10 17.91 -12.88
CA GLU A 23 0.85 19.31 -13.23
C GLU A 23 1.53 20.25 -12.25
N GLN A 24 1.37 20.02 -10.94
CA GLN A 24 1.89 20.92 -9.89
C GLN A 24 3.41 20.92 -9.76
N ASN A 25 4.06 19.77 -9.99
CA ASN A 25 5.48 19.60 -9.69
C ASN A 25 6.37 19.57 -10.93
N PHE A 26 5.80 19.27 -12.10
CA PHE A 26 6.56 19.09 -13.33
C PHE A 26 6.02 19.89 -14.51
N GLU A 27 4.97 20.68 -14.34
CA GLU A 27 4.27 21.40 -15.44
C GLU A 27 3.89 20.42 -16.57
N LEU A 28 3.53 19.19 -16.19
CA LEU A 28 3.19 18.11 -17.11
C LEU A 28 1.70 17.76 -16.97
N GLU A 29 0.93 18.16 -17.98
CA GLU A 29 -0.47 17.76 -18.11
C GLU A 29 -0.54 16.32 -18.63
N LEU A 30 -0.96 15.40 -17.76
CA LEU A 30 -1.18 14.00 -18.14
C LEU A 30 -2.63 13.81 -18.61
N GLU A 31 -2.82 13.36 -19.84
CA GLU A 31 -4.12 12.95 -20.33
C GLU A 31 -4.60 11.66 -19.64
N GLN A 32 -5.89 11.34 -19.79
CA GLN A 32 -6.50 10.20 -19.10
C GLN A 32 -5.83 8.86 -19.44
N PHE A 33 -5.44 8.65 -20.71
CA PHE A 33 -4.78 7.42 -21.15
C PHE A 33 -3.34 7.32 -20.62
N ASP A 34 -2.58 8.42 -20.64
CA ASP A 34 -1.21 8.44 -20.11
C ASP A 34 -1.21 8.20 -18.60
N ALA A 35 -2.14 8.82 -17.88
CA ALA A 35 -2.34 8.56 -16.46
C ALA A 35 -2.69 7.08 -16.21
N GLU A 36 -3.50 6.46 -17.06
CA GLU A 36 -3.84 5.04 -16.92
C GLU A 36 -2.64 4.13 -17.13
N PHE A 37 -1.81 4.36 -18.14
CA PHE A 37 -0.58 3.61 -18.35
C PHE A 37 0.41 3.75 -17.19
N PHE A 38 0.48 4.94 -16.57
CA PHE A 38 1.28 5.13 -15.37
C PHE A 38 0.72 4.34 -14.18
N ILE A 39 -0.61 4.32 -13.99
CA ILE A 39 -1.21 3.49 -12.94
C ILE A 39 -0.92 2.01 -13.18
N ASP A 40 -0.98 1.54 -14.43
CA ASP A 40 -0.63 0.15 -14.78
C ASP A 40 0.83 -0.16 -14.42
N PHE A 41 1.77 0.70 -14.84
CA PHE A 41 3.19 0.54 -14.52
C PHE A 41 3.44 0.53 -13.01
N ILE A 42 2.84 1.47 -12.27
CA ILE A 42 2.98 1.53 -10.81
C ILE A 42 2.43 0.25 -10.20
N ALA A 43 1.24 -0.20 -10.58
CA ALA A 43 0.62 -1.39 -10.00
C ALA A 43 1.44 -2.67 -10.26
N GLU A 44 2.00 -2.82 -11.46
CA GLU A 44 2.75 -4.01 -11.85
C GLU A 44 4.19 -4.01 -11.32
N GLN A 45 4.90 -2.88 -11.43
CA GLN A 45 6.35 -2.83 -11.18
C GLN A 45 6.71 -2.33 -9.78
N ILE A 46 5.89 -1.42 -9.22
CA ILE A 46 6.20 -0.73 -7.96
C ILE A 46 5.31 -1.25 -6.81
N GLY A 47 4.05 -1.53 -7.11
CA GLY A 47 3.02 -1.97 -6.16
C GLY A 47 3.43 -3.18 -5.32
N PRO A 48 4.04 -4.25 -5.88
CA PRO A 48 4.44 -5.42 -5.10
C PRO A 48 5.40 -5.09 -3.96
N ALA A 49 6.30 -4.11 -4.15
CA ALA A 49 7.23 -3.70 -3.10
C ALA A 49 6.50 -3.08 -1.90
N PHE A 50 5.56 -2.17 -2.15
CA PHE A 50 4.74 -1.55 -1.11
C PHE A 50 3.81 -2.55 -0.43
N TYR A 51 3.20 -3.45 -1.20
CA TYR A 51 2.34 -4.49 -0.66
C TYR A 51 3.11 -5.41 0.30
N ASN A 52 4.28 -5.91 -0.13
CA ASN A 52 5.11 -6.77 0.71
C ASN A 52 5.59 -6.04 1.97
N ALA A 53 6.03 -4.79 1.86
CA ALA A 53 6.41 -3.99 3.02
C ALA A 53 5.24 -3.82 4.01
N GLY A 54 4.01 -3.64 3.51
CA GLY A 54 2.81 -3.56 4.33
C GLY A 54 2.49 -4.89 5.04
N ILE A 55 2.64 -6.02 4.36
CA ILE A 55 2.47 -7.35 4.95
C ILE A 55 3.52 -7.61 6.02
N ASP A 56 4.79 -7.30 5.75
CA ASP A 56 5.89 -7.46 6.71
C ASP A 56 5.63 -6.65 7.98
N GLU A 57 5.11 -5.43 7.84
CA GLU A 57 4.78 -4.58 8.99
C GLU A 57 3.57 -5.11 9.77
N ALA A 58 2.55 -5.64 9.09
CA ALA A 58 1.42 -6.29 9.74
C ALA A 58 1.87 -7.51 10.55
N ILE A 59 2.77 -8.33 10.00
CA ILE A 59 3.37 -9.48 10.68
C ILE A 59 4.16 -9.03 11.90
N ARG A 60 5.04 -8.02 11.75
CA ARG A 60 5.85 -7.47 12.85
C ARG A 60 4.98 -6.94 13.97
N THR A 61 3.94 -6.19 13.63
CA THR A 61 2.98 -5.63 14.59
C THR A 61 2.27 -6.76 15.34
N HIS A 62 1.78 -7.77 14.63
CA HIS A 62 1.12 -8.92 15.27
C HIS A 62 2.06 -9.68 16.20
N ALA A 63 3.31 -9.92 15.80
CA ALA A 63 4.32 -10.58 16.62
C ALA A 63 4.57 -9.81 17.93
N LEU A 64 4.71 -8.49 17.86
CA LEU A 64 4.91 -7.63 19.03
C LEU A 64 3.73 -7.72 20.01
N TYR A 65 2.49 -7.67 19.52
CA TYR A 65 1.32 -7.83 20.38
C TYR A 65 1.23 -9.23 20.99
N SER A 66 1.60 -10.26 20.22
CA SER A 66 1.60 -11.65 20.70
C SER A 66 2.60 -11.84 21.84
N GLU A 67 3.82 -11.32 21.68
CA GLU A 67 4.86 -11.32 22.72
C GLU A 67 4.40 -10.58 23.97
N ARG A 68 3.84 -9.39 23.80
CA ARG A 68 3.30 -8.61 24.92
C ARG A 68 2.16 -9.34 25.66
N ILE A 69 1.25 -9.99 24.93
CA ILE A 69 0.18 -10.77 25.55
C ILE A 69 0.77 -11.97 26.33
N GLN A 70 1.79 -12.63 25.77
CA GLN A 70 2.45 -13.75 26.43
C GLN A 70 3.13 -13.32 27.74
N GLU A 71 3.84 -12.20 27.73
CA GLU A 71 4.44 -11.60 28.94
C GLU A 71 3.39 -11.32 30.02
N GLU A 72 2.28 -10.68 29.64
CA GLU A 72 1.17 -10.38 30.57
C GLU A 72 0.52 -11.66 31.12
N MET A 73 0.40 -12.71 30.30
CA MET A 73 -0.11 -14.01 30.73
C MET A 73 0.83 -14.67 31.75
N ASP A 74 2.14 -14.62 31.51
CA ASP A 74 3.13 -15.21 32.41
C ASP A 74 3.25 -14.44 33.73
N LEU A 75 3.10 -13.10 33.72
CA LEU A 75 3.01 -12.29 34.94
C LEU A 75 1.75 -12.60 35.77
N LYS A 76 0.65 -12.98 35.12
CA LYS A 76 -0.63 -13.29 35.78
C LYS A 76 -0.79 -14.76 36.17
N LYS A 77 0.09 -15.67 35.71
CA LYS A 77 0.11 -17.04 36.21
C LYS A 77 0.55 -17.02 37.67
N ILE A 78 -0.45 -17.09 38.55
CA ILE A 78 -0.25 -17.45 39.94
C ILE A 78 -0.16 -18.98 39.94
N ILE A 79 1.08 -19.50 39.97
CA ILE A 79 1.47 -20.93 40.01
C ILE A 79 1.71 -21.55 38.63
#